data_AF-A0AA36N8I1-F1
#
_entry.id   AF-A0AA36N8I1-F1
#
_cell.length_a   1.000
_cell.length_b   1.000
_cell.length_c   1.000
_cell.angle_alpha   90.00
_cell.angle_beta   90.00
_cell.angle_gamma   90.00
#
_symmetry.space_group_name_H-M   'P 1'
#
loop_
_entity.id
_entity.type
_entity.pdbx_description
1 polymer ?
#
loop_
_entity_poly.entity_id
_entity_poly.type
_entity_poly.pdbx_seq_one_letter_code
_entity_poly.pdbx_strand_id
1 'polypeptide(L)'
;MFSLARGVGRLGRFGRFRHVAPLRLQCPSASCQGLQSFATISRPQELHRHRKRLEGFGKDAPPGDEKTLGDCRNLLKDDDWFARKVAVDAIAKVSQKGDEVQLALLYKHLEDDDIFVREAAVDAVVQVAQPQDEVAVTKVSMRLSDEDCFVRTRAVVALGRLGSKGDAHVMGLLTDMFEDGFVPVRKRAIEALAILGAGDASVVERLSSVSQQDSDRGVREEAKQALTNLR
;
A
#
# COMPACT_ATOMS: atom_id res chain seq x y z
N MET A 1 42.25 1.70 32.84
CA MET A 1 42.66 1.79 31.41
C MET A 1 41.87 0.73 30.67
N PHE A 2 40.89 1.12 29.85
CA PHE A 2 40.96 1.09 28.37
C PHE A 2 41.23 -0.32 27.84
N SER A 3 40.55 -0.91 26.85
CA SER A 3 39.54 -0.47 25.89
C SER A 3 39.50 -1.55 24.80
N LEU A 4 38.34 -1.78 24.16
CA LEU A 4 38.15 -2.14 22.73
C LEU A 4 38.90 -3.40 22.19
N ALA A 5 38.48 -4.19 21.22
CA ALA A 5 37.43 -4.34 20.22
C ALA A 5 37.74 -5.75 19.62
N ARG A 6 36.89 -6.57 18.99
CA ARG A 6 36.13 -6.39 17.74
C ARG A 6 35.74 -7.82 17.34
N GLY A 7 34.52 -8.01 16.87
CA GLY A 7 34.06 -9.26 16.26
C GLY A 7 32.53 -9.28 16.35
N VAL A 8 31.75 -9.51 15.31
CA VAL A 8 31.99 -9.98 13.95
C VAL A 8 30.89 -9.34 13.10
N GLY A 9 31.18 -9.04 11.84
CA GLY A 9 30.33 -8.25 10.97
C GLY A 9 28.94 -8.82 10.73
N ARG A 10 27.98 -7.93 10.49
CA ARG A 10 26.76 -8.24 9.75
C ARG A 10 26.71 -7.39 8.49
N LEU A 11 27.15 -8.00 7.40
CA LEU A 11 26.67 -7.69 6.07
C LEU A 11 25.20 -8.12 6.01
N GLY A 12 24.28 -7.21 6.33
CA GLY A 12 22.86 -7.35 6.01
C GLY A 12 22.67 -7.10 4.53
N ARG A 13 22.89 -8.13 3.70
CA ARG A 13 22.56 -8.11 2.28
C ARG A 13 21.06 -7.80 2.13
N PHE A 14 20.76 -6.75 1.35
CA PHE A 14 19.47 -6.53 0.74
C PHE A 14 19.03 -7.80 -0.01
N GLY A 15 18.09 -8.52 0.59
CA GLY A 15 17.43 -9.66 -0.03
C GLY A 15 16.52 -9.17 -1.13
N ARG A 16 16.90 -9.45 -2.39
CA ARG A 16 16.05 -9.32 -3.56
C ARG A 16 14.75 -10.10 -3.32
N PHE A 17 13.60 -9.44 -3.36
CA PHE A 17 12.31 -10.11 -3.34
C PHE A 17 12.17 -10.93 -4.64
N ARG A 18 12.30 -12.24 -4.52
CA ARG A 18 11.80 -13.20 -5.50
C ARG A 18 10.28 -13.20 -5.39
N HIS A 19 9.60 -13.19 -6.53
CA HIS A 19 8.16 -13.40 -6.65
C HIS A 19 7.66 -14.50 -5.72
N VAL A 20 6.85 -14.13 -4.74
CA VAL A 20 6.05 -15.08 -3.95
C VAL A 20 4.72 -15.22 -4.69
N ALA A 21 4.45 -16.43 -5.17
CA ALA A 21 3.17 -16.79 -5.79
C ALA A 21 2.02 -16.63 -4.76
N PRO A 22 0.79 -16.30 -5.20
CA PRO A 22 -0.33 -16.12 -4.28
C PRO A 22 -0.70 -17.46 -3.64
N LEU A 23 -0.51 -17.56 -2.32
CA LEU A 23 -1.12 -18.62 -1.52
C LEU A 23 -2.63 -18.39 -1.50
N ARG A 24 -3.38 -19.32 -2.09
CA ARG A 24 -4.84 -19.41 -1.91
C ARG A 24 -5.13 -19.68 -0.44
N LEU A 25 -5.48 -18.66 0.31
CA LEU A 25 -6.09 -18.80 1.63
C LEU A 25 -7.60 -18.79 1.43
N GLN A 26 -8.21 -19.98 1.54
CA GLN A 26 -9.66 -20.15 1.59
C GLN A 26 -10.20 -19.50 2.86
N CYS A 27 -11.10 -18.55 2.72
CA CYS A 27 -11.92 -18.03 3.83
C CYS A 27 -12.87 -19.14 4.34
N PRO A 28 -12.87 -19.47 5.64
CA PRO A 28 -13.83 -20.39 6.22
C PRO A 28 -14.88 -19.63 7.04
N SER A 29 -15.95 -19.14 6.40
CA SER A 29 -17.20 -18.87 7.11
C SER A 29 -18.40 -18.96 6.17
N ALA A 30 -19.34 -19.83 6.55
CA ALA A 30 -20.52 -20.23 5.79
C ALA A 30 -21.69 -19.23 5.92
N SER A 31 -21.44 -17.94 5.77
CA SER A 31 -22.48 -16.89 5.83
C SER A 31 -22.70 -16.15 4.51
N CYS A 32 -21.98 -16.50 3.44
CA CYS A 32 -22.21 -15.99 2.09
C CYS A 32 -23.06 -16.97 1.26
N GLN A 33 -24.25 -17.33 1.74
CA GLN A 33 -25.25 -18.02 0.93
C GLN A 33 -26.40 -17.06 0.66
N GLY A 34 -26.27 -16.27 -0.40
CA GLY A 34 -27.33 -15.37 -0.81
C GLY A 34 -26.83 -14.25 -1.70
N LEU A 35 -26.37 -14.60 -2.90
CA LEU A 35 -26.48 -13.81 -4.13
C LEU A 35 -25.99 -14.70 -5.28
N GLN A 36 -26.81 -15.71 -5.61
CA GLN A 36 -26.78 -16.33 -6.93
C GLN A 36 -27.48 -15.37 -7.91
N SER A 37 -26.73 -14.48 -8.56
CA SER A 37 -27.13 -13.96 -9.88
C SER A 37 -25.93 -13.35 -10.59
N PHE A 38 -25.60 -13.96 -11.73
CA PHE A 38 -24.60 -13.52 -12.72
C PHE A 38 -23.14 -13.59 -12.27
N ALA A 39 -22.75 -14.82 -11.94
CA ALA A 39 -21.43 -15.31 -12.30
C ALA A 39 -21.22 -15.16 -13.82
N THR A 40 -20.64 -14.05 -14.26
CA THR A 40 -19.89 -14.01 -15.52
C THR A 40 -18.57 -14.73 -15.29
N ILE A 41 -18.64 -16.04 -15.07
CA ILE A 41 -17.46 -16.91 -15.22
C ILE A 41 -17.22 -17.06 -16.71
N SER A 42 -16.43 -16.13 -17.22
CA SER A 42 -15.51 -16.23 -18.36
C SER A 42 -14.68 -14.96 -18.21
N ARG A 43 -13.35 -15.01 -18.02
CA ARG A 43 -12.45 -15.46 -19.07
C ARG A 43 -11.20 -16.15 -18.54
N PRO A 44 -11.03 -17.45 -18.81
CA PRO A 44 -9.73 -18.10 -18.80
C PRO A 44 -8.85 -17.48 -19.90
N GLN A 45 -7.65 -17.00 -19.56
CA GLN A 45 -6.58 -16.67 -20.52
C GLN A 45 -6.87 -15.63 -21.62
N GLU A 46 -7.48 -14.47 -21.33
CA GLU A 46 -7.25 -13.33 -22.21
C GLU A 46 -5.84 -12.80 -21.95
N LEU A 47 -4.91 -13.24 -22.80
CA LEU A 47 -3.62 -12.60 -22.99
C LEU A 47 -3.86 -11.09 -23.12
N HIS A 48 -3.47 -10.29 -22.11
CA HIS A 48 -3.46 -8.83 -22.20
C HIS A 48 -2.96 -8.48 -23.60
N ARG A 49 -3.75 -7.76 -24.40
CA ARG A 49 -3.46 -7.54 -25.83
C ARG A 49 -2.07 -6.93 -26.02
N HIS A 50 -1.58 -6.30 -24.97
CA HIS A 50 -0.31 -5.62 -24.90
C HIS A 50 0.72 -6.29 -23.96
N ARG A 51 0.48 -7.48 -23.39
CA ARG A 51 1.36 -8.10 -22.37
C ARG A 51 2.83 -8.14 -22.80
N LYS A 52 3.11 -8.72 -23.97
CA LYS A 52 4.47 -8.84 -24.51
C LYS A 52 5.06 -7.48 -24.90
N ARG A 53 4.20 -6.53 -25.33
CA ARG A 53 4.60 -5.17 -25.74
C ARG A 53 4.95 -4.29 -24.54
N LEU A 54 4.24 -4.48 -23.43
CA LEU A 54 4.35 -3.70 -22.20
C LEU A 54 5.33 -4.31 -21.20
N GLU A 55 5.79 -5.53 -21.45
CA GLU A 55 6.85 -6.15 -20.67
C GLU A 55 8.13 -5.28 -20.77
N GLY A 56 8.56 -4.74 -19.62
CA GLY A 56 9.72 -3.84 -19.56
C GLY A 56 9.43 -2.40 -19.94
N PHE A 57 8.18 -2.02 -20.22
CA PHE A 57 7.83 -0.62 -20.51
C PHE A 57 8.25 0.32 -19.37
N GLY A 58 8.89 1.43 -19.72
CA GLY A 58 9.40 2.43 -18.77
C GLY A 58 10.53 1.96 -17.85
N LYS A 59 11.05 0.73 -18.01
CA LYS A 59 12.09 0.18 -17.12
C LYS A 59 13.42 0.93 -17.23
N ASP A 60 13.79 1.30 -18.45
CA ASP A 60 15.08 1.94 -18.76
C ASP A 60 14.93 3.45 -19.02
N ALA A 61 13.73 4.01 -18.80
CA ALA A 61 13.46 5.42 -18.99
C ALA A 61 14.12 6.26 -17.88
N PRO A 62 14.82 7.36 -18.22
CA PRO A 62 15.41 8.23 -17.21
C PRO A 62 14.33 8.98 -16.43
N PRO A 63 14.61 9.43 -15.19
CA PRO A 63 13.69 10.26 -14.43
C PRO A 63 13.31 11.53 -15.19
N GLY A 64 12.01 11.80 -15.31
CA GLY A 64 11.44 12.92 -16.05
C GLY A 64 11.35 12.72 -17.56
N ASP A 65 11.45 11.49 -18.09
CA ASP A 65 11.30 11.25 -19.53
C ASP A 65 9.88 11.55 -20.03
N GLU A 66 9.71 12.74 -20.61
CA GLU A 66 8.45 13.24 -21.13
C GLU A 66 7.83 12.32 -22.19
N LYS A 67 8.66 11.63 -22.99
CA LYS A 67 8.14 10.71 -24.02
C LYS A 67 7.45 9.51 -23.37
N THR A 68 8.11 8.87 -22.41
CA THR A 68 7.53 7.75 -21.66
C THR A 68 6.29 8.19 -20.88
N LEU A 69 6.33 9.36 -20.23
CA LEU A 69 5.15 9.91 -19.53
C LEU A 69 4.00 10.25 -20.48
N GLY A 70 4.30 10.72 -21.69
CA GLY A 70 3.33 10.93 -22.77
C GLY A 70 2.66 9.62 -23.21
N ASP A 71 3.45 8.56 -23.39
CA ASP A 71 2.94 7.22 -23.71
C ASP A 71 2.08 6.65 -22.57
N CYS A 72 2.47 6.86 -21.30
CA CYS A 72 1.69 6.47 -20.14
C CYS A 72 0.29 7.11 -20.17
N ARG A 73 0.17 8.39 -20.55
CA ARG A 73 -1.13 9.09 -20.63
C ARG A 73 -2.12 8.40 -21.58
N ASN A 74 -1.62 7.77 -22.63
CA ASN A 74 -2.46 7.02 -23.57
C ASN A 74 -2.84 5.66 -22.98
N LEU A 75 -1.88 4.95 -22.38
CA LEU A 75 -2.11 3.66 -21.75
C LEU A 75 -3.06 3.72 -20.55
N LEU A 76 -3.09 4.83 -19.82
CA LEU A 76 -4.05 5.07 -18.73
C LEU A 76 -5.51 5.12 -19.21
N LYS A 77 -5.76 5.31 -20.51
CA LYS A 77 -7.11 5.33 -21.09
C LYS A 77 -7.48 4.01 -21.77
N ASP A 78 -6.60 3.01 -21.69
CA ASP A 78 -6.82 1.71 -22.33
C ASP A 78 -7.89 0.92 -21.58
N ASP A 79 -8.68 0.15 -22.32
CA ASP A 79 -9.70 -0.74 -21.74
C ASP A 79 -9.05 -1.89 -20.94
N ASP A 80 -7.83 -2.29 -21.32
CA ASP A 80 -7.05 -3.32 -20.64
C ASP A 80 -6.48 -2.80 -19.32
N TRP A 81 -6.97 -3.35 -18.20
CA TRP A 81 -6.51 -3.00 -16.86
C TRP A 81 -4.99 -3.19 -16.71
N PHE A 82 -4.40 -4.17 -17.39
CA PHE A 82 -2.96 -4.42 -17.32
C PHE A 82 -2.17 -3.30 -17.98
N ALA A 83 -2.71 -2.72 -19.07
CA ALA A 83 -2.09 -1.57 -19.72
C ALA A 83 -2.14 -0.33 -18.82
N ARG A 84 -3.28 -0.06 -18.18
CA ARG A 84 -3.41 1.02 -17.19
C ARG A 84 -2.47 0.81 -16.00
N LYS A 85 -2.41 -0.41 -15.46
CA LYS A 85 -1.52 -0.77 -14.35
C LYS A 85 -0.05 -0.57 -14.71
N VAL A 86 0.39 -1.01 -15.89
CA VAL A 86 1.76 -0.79 -16.36
C VAL A 86 2.06 0.70 -16.52
N ALA A 87 1.09 1.50 -17.00
CA ALA A 87 1.25 2.94 -17.08
C ALA A 87 1.45 3.58 -15.70
N VAL A 88 0.63 3.19 -14.71
CA VAL A 88 0.77 3.65 -13.32
C VAL A 88 2.14 3.28 -12.74
N ASP A 89 2.59 2.03 -12.92
CA ASP A 89 3.92 1.58 -12.48
C ASP A 89 5.06 2.35 -13.15
N ALA A 90 4.91 2.66 -14.44
CA ALA A 90 5.91 3.40 -15.21
C ALA A 90 5.95 4.87 -14.75
N ILE A 91 4.79 5.49 -14.54
CA ILE A 91 4.70 6.83 -13.94
C ILE A 91 5.41 6.85 -12.59
N ALA A 92 5.18 5.88 -11.72
CA ALA A 92 5.84 5.83 -10.40
C ALA A 92 7.38 5.82 -10.47
N LYS A 93 7.94 5.17 -11.50
CA LYS A 93 9.40 5.04 -11.69
C LYS A 93 10.03 6.23 -12.39
N VAL A 94 9.31 6.78 -13.37
CA VAL A 94 9.83 7.81 -14.29
C VAL A 94 9.56 9.20 -13.73
N SER A 95 8.47 9.42 -13.00
CA SER A 95 8.11 10.75 -12.51
C SER A 95 9.13 11.28 -11.50
N GLN A 96 9.33 12.59 -11.53
CA GLN A 96 10.09 13.26 -10.49
C GLN A 96 9.25 13.37 -9.21
N LYS A 97 9.92 13.44 -8.07
CA LYS A 97 9.24 13.61 -6.79
C LYS A 97 8.58 14.99 -6.74
N GLY A 98 7.29 15.03 -6.40
CA GLY A 98 6.45 16.23 -6.40
C GLY A 98 5.92 16.63 -7.77
N ASP A 99 5.95 15.75 -8.77
CA ASP A 99 5.35 16.04 -10.07
C ASP A 99 3.81 16.06 -9.97
N GLU A 100 3.26 17.27 -9.80
CA GLU A 100 1.83 17.51 -9.63
C GLU A 100 0.99 17.03 -10.83
N VAL A 101 1.53 17.09 -12.05
CA VAL A 101 0.83 16.66 -13.26
C VAL A 101 0.62 15.15 -13.21
N GLN A 102 1.65 14.40 -12.78
CA GLN A 102 1.56 12.96 -12.66
C GLN A 102 0.73 12.55 -11.45
N LEU A 103 0.84 13.25 -10.31
CA LEU A 103 -0.01 13.02 -9.15
C LEU A 103 -1.50 13.19 -9.50
N ALA A 104 -1.88 14.22 -10.25
CA ALA A 104 -3.26 14.40 -10.70
C ALA A 104 -3.78 13.21 -11.53
N LEU A 105 -2.93 12.62 -12.38
CA LEU A 105 -3.28 11.41 -13.14
C LEU A 105 -3.41 10.18 -12.24
N LEU A 106 -2.49 10.02 -11.28
CA LEU A 106 -2.52 8.92 -10.32
C LEU A 106 -3.75 8.99 -9.41
N TYR A 107 -4.14 10.18 -8.95
CA TYR A 107 -5.33 10.37 -8.13
C TYR A 107 -6.61 9.91 -8.82
N LYS A 108 -6.71 10.09 -10.14
CA LYS A 108 -7.85 9.57 -10.91
C LYS A 108 -7.91 8.04 -10.88
N HIS A 109 -6.75 7.37 -10.90
CA HIS A 109 -6.67 5.90 -10.94
C HIS A 109 -6.72 5.24 -9.56
N LEU A 110 -6.80 6.04 -8.48
CA LEU A 110 -7.23 5.52 -7.19
C LEU A 110 -8.67 4.98 -7.27
N GLU A 111 -9.51 5.53 -8.14
CA GLU A 111 -10.91 5.15 -8.38
C GLU A 111 -11.09 4.24 -9.60
N ASP A 112 -10.03 3.57 -10.06
CA ASP A 112 -10.13 2.66 -11.21
C ASP A 112 -11.05 1.45 -10.90
N ASP A 113 -11.78 0.99 -11.92
CA ASP A 113 -12.67 -0.17 -11.80
C ASP A 113 -11.90 -1.46 -11.44
N ASP A 114 -10.63 -1.56 -11.83
CA ASP A 114 -9.79 -2.73 -11.57
C ASP A 114 -8.94 -2.59 -10.30
N ILE A 115 -9.02 -3.61 -9.45
CA ILE A 115 -8.33 -3.67 -8.14
C ILE A 115 -6.82 -3.52 -8.26
N PHE A 116 -6.19 -4.08 -9.30
CA PHE A 116 -4.73 -4.06 -9.46
C PHE A 116 -4.24 -2.68 -9.89
N VAL A 117 -5.08 -1.93 -10.61
CA VAL A 117 -4.80 -0.53 -10.96
C VAL A 117 -4.94 0.34 -9.72
N ARG A 118 -5.99 0.15 -8.89
CA ARG A 118 -6.14 0.89 -7.63
C ARG A 118 -4.97 0.68 -6.67
N GLU A 119 -4.56 -0.58 -6.46
CA GLU A 119 -3.38 -0.90 -5.65
C GLU A 119 -2.12 -0.21 -6.18
N ALA A 120 -1.87 -0.31 -7.49
CA ALA A 120 -0.71 0.31 -8.11
C ALA A 120 -0.75 1.84 -7.98
N ALA A 121 -1.93 2.46 -8.07
CA ALA A 121 -2.08 3.90 -7.94
C ALA A 121 -1.74 4.37 -6.52
N VAL A 122 -2.17 3.63 -5.49
CA VAL A 122 -1.78 3.94 -4.09
C VAL A 122 -0.26 3.85 -3.91
N ASP A 123 0.37 2.78 -4.39
CA ASP A 123 1.82 2.60 -4.31
C ASP A 123 2.58 3.68 -5.11
N ALA A 124 2.04 4.12 -6.24
CA ALA A 124 2.61 5.15 -7.10
C ALA A 124 2.53 6.55 -6.47
N VAL A 125 1.38 6.90 -5.85
CA VAL A 125 1.21 8.18 -5.15
C VAL A 125 2.27 8.34 -4.08
N VAL A 126 2.56 7.30 -3.29
CA VAL A 126 3.60 7.36 -2.24
C VAL A 126 5.01 7.58 -2.80
N GLN A 127 5.29 7.06 -4.00
CA GLN A 127 6.60 7.20 -4.64
C GLN A 127 6.80 8.59 -5.24
N VAL A 128 5.75 9.15 -5.83
CA VAL A 128 5.80 10.43 -6.53
C VAL A 128 5.55 11.61 -5.58
N ALA A 129 4.68 11.48 -4.59
CA ALA A 129 4.34 12.57 -3.69
C ALA A 129 5.53 13.04 -2.85
N GLN A 130 5.50 14.33 -2.47
CA GLN A 130 6.42 14.82 -1.44
C GLN A 130 6.03 14.25 -0.07
N PRO A 131 6.98 14.09 0.86
CA PRO A 131 6.62 13.78 2.24
C PRO A 131 5.69 14.86 2.77
N GLN A 132 4.67 14.48 3.55
CA GLN A 132 3.70 15.43 4.12
C GLN A 132 2.84 16.17 3.08
N ASP A 133 2.69 15.61 1.87
CA ASP A 133 1.75 16.11 0.88
C ASP A 133 0.30 15.85 1.36
N GLU A 134 -0.36 16.93 1.83
CA GLU A 134 -1.72 16.89 2.37
C GLU A 134 -2.75 16.41 1.34
N VAL A 135 -2.53 16.73 0.06
CA VAL A 135 -3.42 16.30 -1.03
C VAL A 135 -3.27 14.80 -1.22
N ALA A 136 -2.04 14.29 -1.22
CA ALA A 136 -1.78 12.85 -1.29
C ALA A 136 -2.39 12.11 -0.10
N VAL A 137 -2.23 12.62 1.13
CA VAL A 137 -2.85 12.06 2.34
C VAL A 137 -4.37 12.00 2.19
N THR A 138 -5.00 13.11 1.77
CA THR A 138 -6.45 13.19 1.57
C THR A 138 -6.95 12.22 0.51
N LYS A 139 -6.23 12.09 -0.60
CA LYS A 139 -6.62 11.20 -1.71
C LYS A 139 -6.44 9.72 -1.35
N VAL A 140 -5.35 9.39 -0.67
CA VAL A 140 -5.09 8.01 -0.21
C VAL A 140 -6.03 7.61 0.92
N SER A 141 -6.42 8.52 1.83
CA SER A 141 -7.33 8.19 2.93
C SER A 141 -8.72 7.73 2.43
N MET A 142 -9.16 8.22 1.28
CA MET A 142 -10.38 7.73 0.61
C MET A 142 -10.32 6.25 0.20
N ARG A 143 -9.13 5.62 0.21
CA ARG A 143 -8.94 4.18 -0.05
C ARG A 143 -8.93 3.32 1.22
N LEU A 144 -9.04 3.92 2.40
CA LEU A 144 -9.26 3.18 3.66
C LEU A 144 -10.63 2.49 3.72
N SER A 145 -11.58 2.92 2.91
CA SER A 145 -12.91 2.31 2.79
C SER A 145 -13.12 1.55 1.47
N ASP A 146 -12.03 1.20 0.77
CA ASP A 146 -12.14 0.41 -0.47
C ASP A 146 -12.76 -0.97 -0.19
N GLU A 147 -13.53 -1.49 -1.14
CA GLU A 147 -14.15 -2.81 -1.05
C GLU A 147 -13.09 -3.91 -0.93
N ASP A 148 -11.94 -3.75 -1.58
CA ASP A 148 -10.87 -4.72 -1.60
C ASP A 148 -9.89 -4.53 -0.44
N CYS A 149 -9.63 -5.61 0.29
CA CYS A 149 -8.80 -5.55 1.49
C CYS A 149 -7.31 -5.32 1.20
N PHE A 150 -6.82 -5.68 0.00
CA PHE A 150 -5.45 -5.39 -0.41
C PHE A 150 -5.30 -3.90 -0.69
N VAL A 151 -6.26 -3.26 -1.37
CA VAL A 151 -6.27 -1.80 -1.57
C VAL A 151 -6.28 -1.07 -0.22
N ARG A 152 -7.15 -1.46 0.73
CA ARG A 152 -7.15 -0.89 2.09
C ARG A 152 -5.80 -1.06 2.79
N THR A 153 -5.18 -2.23 2.68
CA THR A 153 -3.86 -2.50 3.25
C THR A 153 -2.80 -1.57 2.65
N ARG A 154 -2.82 -1.34 1.33
CA ARG A 154 -1.92 -0.39 0.65
C ARG A 154 -2.14 1.03 1.15
N ALA A 155 -3.40 1.44 1.31
CA ALA A 155 -3.74 2.78 1.79
C ALA A 155 -3.18 3.04 3.19
N VAL A 156 -3.33 2.08 4.11
CA VAL A 156 -2.75 2.15 5.46
C VAL A 156 -1.22 2.31 5.43
N VAL A 157 -0.53 1.49 4.62
CA VAL A 157 0.94 1.57 4.48
C VAL A 157 1.35 2.90 3.87
N ALA A 158 0.59 3.39 2.89
CA ALA A 158 0.83 4.65 2.21
C ALA A 158 0.69 5.84 3.17
N LEU A 159 -0.37 5.88 3.98
CA LEU A 159 -0.56 6.92 5.00
C LEU A 159 0.56 6.91 6.04
N GLY A 160 1.03 5.74 6.47
CA GLY A 160 2.18 5.63 7.37
C GLY A 160 3.49 6.23 6.81
N ARG A 161 3.60 6.34 5.47
CA ARG A 161 4.78 6.92 4.79
C ARG A 161 4.60 8.39 4.42
N LEU A 162 3.37 8.79 4.10
CA LEU A 162 3.03 10.17 3.73
C LEU A 162 2.88 11.06 4.98
N GLY A 163 2.32 10.51 6.05
CA GLY A 163 2.10 11.20 7.32
C GLY A 163 3.39 11.59 8.02
N SER A 164 3.32 12.66 8.80
CA SER A 164 4.43 13.11 9.65
C SER A 164 4.33 12.54 11.06
N LYS A 165 5.47 12.48 11.76
CA LYS A 165 5.49 12.06 13.17
C LYS A 165 4.63 13.04 14.00
N GLY A 166 3.67 12.51 14.76
CA GLY A 166 2.73 13.31 15.56
C GLY A 166 1.57 13.91 14.77
N ASP A 167 1.38 13.55 13.50
CA ASP A 167 0.23 13.97 12.71
C ASP A 167 -1.07 13.36 13.28
N ALA A 168 -1.80 14.16 14.06
CA ALA A 168 -3.01 13.72 14.73
C ALA A 168 -4.10 13.25 13.75
N HIS A 169 -4.17 13.83 12.54
CA HIS A 169 -5.16 13.45 11.55
C HIS A 169 -4.85 12.06 11.00
N VAL A 170 -3.61 11.82 10.55
CA VAL A 170 -3.20 10.51 10.02
C VAL A 170 -3.25 9.44 11.12
N MET A 171 -2.85 9.77 12.34
CA MET A 171 -2.95 8.85 13.48
C MET A 171 -4.40 8.48 13.83
N GLY A 172 -5.35 9.41 13.69
CA GLY A 172 -6.78 9.14 13.82
C GLY A 172 -7.26 8.15 12.76
N LEU A 173 -6.96 8.42 11.48
CA LEU A 173 -7.31 7.53 10.38
C LEU A 173 -6.75 6.11 10.57
N LEU A 174 -5.50 5.99 11.01
CA LEU A 174 -4.87 4.68 11.27
C LEU A 174 -5.50 3.97 12.47
N THR A 175 -5.96 4.72 13.48
CA THR A 175 -6.66 4.15 14.64
C THR A 175 -7.98 3.51 14.23
N ASP A 176 -8.75 4.15 13.36
CA ASP A 176 -10.04 3.62 12.89
C ASP A 176 -9.87 2.26 12.19
N MET A 177 -8.70 2.02 11.56
CA MET A 177 -8.39 0.76 10.90
C MET A 177 -8.11 -0.40 11.86
N PHE A 178 -8.14 -0.19 13.18
CA PHE A 178 -8.10 -1.28 14.17
C PHE A 178 -9.41 -2.07 14.24
N GLU A 179 -10.48 -1.57 13.62
CA GLU A 179 -11.76 -2.27 13.55
C GLU A 179 -11.97 -2.99 12.20
N ASP A 180 -10.99 -2.92 11.28
CA ASP A 180 -11.12 -3.53 9.96
C ASP A 180 -11.31 -5.06 10.06
N GLY A 181 -12.23 -5.59 9.26
CA GLY A 181 -12.52 -7.02 9.22
C GLY A 181 -11.32 -7.89 8.78
N PHE A 182 -10.34 -7.32 8.09
CA PHE A 182 -9.17 -8.03 7.58
C PHE A 182 -7.95 -7.85 8.48
N VAL A 183 -7.45 -8.97 9.03
CA VAL A 183 -6.32 -9.00 9.97
C VAL A 183 -5.07 -8.27 9.44
N PRO A 184 -4.63 -8.45 8.17
CA PRO A 184 -3.49 -7.69 7.64
C PRO A 184 -3.66 -6.16 7.67
N VAL A 185 -4.87 -5.64 7.45
CA VAL A 185 -5.12 -4.18 7.54
C VAL A 185 -4.87 -3.70 8.96
N ARG A 186 -5.47 -4.38 9.95
CA ARG A 186 -5.28 -4.05 11.38
C ARG A 186 -3.83 -4.07 11.81
N LYS A 187 -3.07 -5.10 11.38
CA LYS A 187 -1.63 -5.19 11.67
C LYS A 187 -0.82 -4.04 11.06
N ARG A 188 -1.07 -3.70 9.79
CA ARG A 188 -0.39 -2.57 9.15
C ARG A 188 -0.74 -1.24 9.80
N ALA A 189 -1.97 -1.10 10.30
CA ALA A 189 -2.40 0.09 11.01
C ALA A 189 -1.63 0.23 12.33
N ILE A 190 -1.44 -0.87 13.07
CA ILE A 190 -0.65 -0.91 14.31
C ILE A 190 0.80 -0.51 14.03
N GLU A 191 1.42 -1.10 13.02
CA GLU A 191 2.79 -0.79 12.63
C GLU A 191 2.96 0.69 12.25
N ALA A 192 2.06 1.21 11.39
CA ALA A 192 2.10 2.60 10.95
C ALA A 192 1.89 3.57 12.11
N LEU A 193 0.92 3.29 12.99
CA LEU A 193 0.63 4.13 14.16
C LEU A 193 1.81 4.16 15.15
N ALA A 194 2.48 3.02 15.36
CA ALA A 194 3.65 2.96 16.23
C ALA A 194 4.83 3.80 15.70
N ILE A 195 4.99 3.88 14.37
CA ILE A 195 6.02 4.71 13.73
C ILE A 195 5.68 6.20 13.88
N LEU A 196 4.45 6.60 13.53
CA LEU A 196 4.05 8.01 13.54
C LEU A 196 3.82 8.56 14.95
N GLY A 197 3.36 7.71 15.86
CA GLY A 197 2.99 8.05 17.23
C GLY A 197 4.08 7.83 18.27
N ALA A 198 5.34 7.67 17.87
CA ALA A 198 6.42 7.39 18.81
C ALA A 198 6.61 8.52 19.84
N GLY A 199 6.22 8.26 21.09
CA GLY A 199 6.23 9.23 22.20
C GLY A 199 4.86 9.83 22.53
N ASP A 200 3.80 9.43 21.82
CA ASP A 200 2.42 9.83 22.12
C ASP A 200 1.78 8.84 23.10
N ALA A 201 1.40 9.32 24.29
CA ALA A 201 0.75 8.51 25.32
C ALA A 201 -0.59 7.92 24.84
N SER A 202 -1.33 8.63 23.99
CA SER A 202 -2.61 8.17 23.46
C SER A 202 -2.44 6.96 22.53
N VAL A 203 -1.29 6.84 21.86
CA VAL A 203 -0.96 5.66 21.04
C VAL A 203 -0.66 4.45 21.91
N VAL A 204 0.00 4.64 23.05
CA VAL A 204 0.24 3.57 24.03
C VAL A 204 -1.08 3.02 24.57
N GLU A 205 -2.03 3.88 24.91
CA GLU A 205 -3.36 3.47 25.39
C GLU A 205 -4.13 2.67 24.33
N ARG A 206 -4.18 3.18 23.09
CA ARG A 206 -4.85 2.51 21.97
C ARG A 206 -4.25 1.13 21.68
N LEU A 207 -2.92 1.03 21.57
CA LEU A 207 -2.25 -0.24 21.34
C LEU A 207 -2.40 -1.22 22.52
N SER A 208 -2.45 -0.70 23.76
CA SER A 208 -2.72 -1.52 24.94
C SER A 208 -4.11 -2.14 24.89
N SER A 209 -5.13 -1.38 24.49
CA SER A 209 -6.49 -1.90 24.29
C SER A 209 -6.51 -3.02 23.25
N VAL A 210 -5.95 -2.78 22.05
CA VAL A 210 -5.90 -3.77 20.96
C VAL A 210 -5.16 -5.04 21.39
N SER A 211 -4.06 -4.91 22.13
CA SER A 211 -3.27 -6.06 22.61
C SER A 211 -4.05 -7.01 23.53
N GLN A 212 -5.10 -6.51 24.20
CA GLN A 212 -5.92 -7.26 25.15
C GLN A 212 -7.22 -7.75 24.52
N GLN A 213 -7.82 -6.96 23.63
CA GLN A 213 -9.22 -7.12 23.21
C GLN A 213 -9.40 -7.62 21.77
N ASP A 214 -8.40 -7.49 20.88
CA ASP A 214 -8.57 -7.93 19.49
C ASP A 214 -8.86 -9.44 19.42
N SER A 215 -9.78 -9.84 18.55
CA SER A 215 -10.19 -11.24 18.38
C SER A 215 -9.04 -12.12 17.85
N ASP A 216 -8.20 -11.58 16.97
CA ASP A 216 -7.11 -12.31 16.33
C ASP A 216 -5.85 -12.31 17.21
N ARG A 217 -5.31 -13.50 17.46
CA ARG A 217 -4.09 -13.65 18.25
C ARG A 217 -2.90 -12.94 17.61
N GLY A 218 -2.78 -12.99 16.29
CA GLY A 218 -1.69 -12.35 15.56
C GLY A 218 -1.71 -10.83 15.71
N VAL A 219 -2.89 -10.21 15.69
CA VAL A 219 -3.05 -8.77 15.91
C VAL A 219 -2.69 -8.38 17.36
N ARG A 220 -3.13 -9.17 18.34
CA ARG A 220 -2.75 -8.94 19.75
C ARG A 220 -1.23 -8.97 19.96
N GLU A 221 -0.53 -9.93 19.36
CA GLU A 221 0.94 -10.02 19.46
C GLU A 221 1.64 -8.87 18.73
N GLU A 222 1.13 -8.43 17.57
CA GLU A 222 1.66 -7.27 16.85
C GLU A 222 1.57 -6.00 17.71
N ALA A 223 0.43 -5.78 18.38
CA ALA A 223 0.24 -4.66 19.28
C ALA A 223 1.22 -4.70 20.48
N LYS A 224 1.47 -5.87 21.06
CA LYS A 224 2.47 -6.03 22.15
C LYS A 224 3.89 -5.74 21.66
N GLN A 225 4.22 -6.16 20.43
CA GLN A 225 5.52 -5.87 19.84
C GLN A 225 5.67 -4.37 19.58
N ALA A 226 4.65 -3.73 19.03
CA ALA A 226 4.61 -2.29 18.81
C ALA A 226 4.80 -1.51 20.12
N LEU A 227 4.09 -1.89 21.20
CA LEU A 227 4.26 -1.30 22.53
C LEU A 227 5.68 -1.45 23.07
N THR A 228 6.33 -2.58 22.76
CA THR A 228 7.72 -2.82 23.17
C THR A 228 8.68 -1.90 22.43
N ASN A 229 8.42 -1.62 21.15
CA ASN A 229 9.23 -0.75 20.30
C ASN A 229 9.05 0.75 20.62
N LEU A 230 7.98 1.11 21.34
CA LEU A 230 7.69 2.48 21.76
C LEU A 230 8.37 2.90 23.08
N ARG A 231 8.95 1.94 23.82
CA ARG A 231 9.68 2.16 25.08
C ARG A 231 11.16 2.39 24.83
#